data_AF-K2K7M8-F1
#
_entry.id   AF-K2K7M8-F1
#
_cell.length_a   1.000
_cell.length_b   1.000
_cell.length_c   1.000
_cell.angle_alpha   90.00
_cell.angle_beta   90.00
_cell.angle_gamma   90.00
#
_symmetry.space_group_name_H-M   'P 1'
#
loop_
_entity.id
_entity.type
_entity.pdbx_description
1 polymer ?
#
loop_
_entity_poly.entity_id
_entity_poly.type
_entity_poly.pdbx_seq_one_letter_code
_entity_poly.pdbx_strand_id
1 'polypeptide(L)'
;MSRGTIILSIVCTAALVVVLWLFFTNSTFFDWAFARHQNTLSWISRPVLVLPYCYFAWRRWLPGVILAVLAIVTSMFWFPVPAAPREDVLAFLAMERALLQSGWTTANLLGALAVAVYLGLVALAFWRRSLWLGFAVVALGAGLKLLWSVLFSPEAGSAVAPFAIFGVLLLGLVLVLFRGLKKRS
;
A
#
# COMPACT_ATOMS: atom_id res chain seq x y z
N MET A 1 21.29 -5.48 -16.49
CA MET A 1 20.92 -4.25 -15.74
C MET A 1 22.06 -3.25 -15.87
N SER A 2 21.76 -1.97 -16.13
CA SER A 2 22.82 -0.94 -16.16
C SER A 2 23.34 -0.64 -14.75
N ARG A 3 24.56 -0.08 -14.63
CA ARG A 3 25.13 0.34 -13.34
C ARG A 3 24.19 1.26 -12.55
N GLY A 4 23.59 2.25 -13.23
CA GLY A 4 22.60 3.15 -12.60
C GLY A 4 21.36 2.42 -12.08
N THR A 5 20.90 1.38 -12.77
CA THR A 5 19.75 0.55 -12.35
C THR A 5 20.07 -0.22 -11.07
N ILE A 6 21.29 -0.73 -10.93
CA ILE A 6 21.76 -1.44 -9.72
C ILE A 6 21.84 -0.46 -8.54
N ILE A 7 22.47 0.70 -8.74
CA ILE A 7 22.61 1.72 -7.70
C ILE A 7 21.24 2.15 -7.18
N LEU A 8 20.30 2.44 -8.10
CA LEU A 8 18.93 2.82 -7.73
C LEU A 8 18.24 1.73 -6.88
N SER A 9 18.35 0.46 -7.26
CA SER A 9 17.79 -0.65 -6.49
C SER A 9 18.39 -0.72 -5.09
N ILE A 10 19.71 -0.59 -4.95
CA ILE A 10 20.40 -0.64 -3.66
C ILE A 10 19.94 0.52 -2.77
N VAL A 11 19.94 1.75 -3.29
CA VAL A 11 19.54 2.95 -2.54
C VAL A 11 18.08 2.85 -2.09
N CYS A 12 17.16 2.47 -2.98
CA CYS A 12 15.74 2.35 -2.62
C CYS A 12 15.50 1.23 -1.61
N THR A 13 16.22 0.11 -1.73
CA THR A 13 16.12 -1.01 -0.78
C THR A 13 16.66 -0.61 0.59
N ALA A 14 17.83 0.04 0.63
CA ALA A 14 18.41 0.54 1.88
C ALA A 14 17.47 1.55 2.55
N ALA A 15 16.92 2.50 1.79
CA ALA A 15 15.94 3.46 2.30
C ALA A 15 14.68 2.77 2.85
N LEU A 16 14.16 1.76 2.16
CA LEU A 16 13.00 0.99 2.62
C LEU A 16 13.30 0.27 3.94
N VAL A 17 14.46 -0.40 4.04
CA VAL A 17 14.90 -1.07 5.27
C VAL A 17 15.06 -0.07 6.41
N VAL A 18 15.70 1.07 6.18
CA VAL A 18 15.87 2.12 7.20
C VAL A 18 14.52 2.66 7.68
N VAL A 19 13.59 2.97 6.76
CA VAL A 19 12.26 3.46 7.12
C VAL A 19 11.49 2.44 7.96
N LEU A 20 11.50 1.17 7.56
CA LEU A 20 10.82 0.11 8.30
C LEU A 20 11.48 -0.11 9.67
N TRP A 21 12.81 -0.12 9.72
CA TRP A 21 13.55 -0.25 10.98
C TRP A 21 13.20 0.90 11.93
N LEU A 22 13.24 2.15 11.48
CA LEU A 22 12.83 3.31 12.28
C LEU A 22 11.37 3.19 12.74
N PHE A 23 10.47 2.80 11.85
CA PHE A 23 9.05 2.66 12.16
C PHE A 23 8.77 1.63 13.27
N PHE A 24 9.50 0.52 13.31
CA PHE A 24 9.28 -0.55 14.29
C PHE A 24 10.17 -0.46 15.54
N THR A 25 11.18 0.42 15.58
CA THR A 25 12.15 0.51 16.71
C THR A 25 12.23 1.88 17.37
N ASN A 26 11.71 2.93 16.74
CA ASN A 26 11.75 4.30 17.26
C ASN A 26 10.33 4.82 17.51
N SER A 27 9.95 4.93 18.78
CA SER A 27 8.61 5.39 19.18
C SER A 27 8.31 6.82 18.70
N THR A 28 9.29 7.73 18.76
CA THR A 28 9.14 9.11 18.29
C THR A 28 8.83 9.16 16.79
N PHE A 29 9.54 8.36 15.97
CA PHE A 29 9.29 8.28 14.53
C PHE A 29 7.93 7.62 14.24
N PHE A 30 7.58 6.55 14.95
CA PHE A 30 6.28 5.91 14.85
C PHE A 30 5.14 6.90 15.14
N ASP A 31 5.20 7.60 16.27
CA ASP A 31 4.18 8.58 16.69
C ASP A 31 4.07 9.74 15.69
N TRP A 32 5.21 10.25 15.22
CA TRP A 32 5.29 11.30 14.21
C TRP A 32 4.65 10.88 12.89
N ALA A 33 4.87 9.63 12.45
CA ALA A 33 4.29 9.08 11.24
C ALA A 33 2.79 8.82 11.41
N PHE A 34 2.37 8.27 12.56
CA PHE A 34 0.97 7.95 12.85
C PHE A 34 0.09 9.21 12.95
N ALA A 35 0.60 10.29 13.54
CA ALA A 35 -0.10 11.57 13.60
C ALA A 35 -0.41 12.11 12.19
N ARG A 36 0.50 11.92 11.23
CA ARG A 36 0.30 12.29 9.82
C ARG A 36 -0.60 11.31 9.09
N HIS A 37 -0.59 10.04 9.48
CA HIS A 37 -1.43 9.01 8.87
C HIS A 37 -2.93 9.24 9.10
N GLN A 38 -3.30 10.04 10.09
CA GLN A 38 -4.67 10.53 10.28
C GLN A 38 -5.18 11.33 9.08
N ASN A 39 -4.28 11.89 8.26
CA ASN A 39 -4.63 12.55 7.01
C ASN A 39 -4.98 11.51 5.94
N THR A 40 -6.27 11.42 5.60
CA THR A 40 -6.78 10.44 4.63
C THR A 40 -6.28 10.66 3.21
N LEU A 41 -5.62 11.77 2.89
CA LEU A 41 -4.88 11.91 1.63
C LEU A 41 -3.80 10.84 1.49
N SER A 42 -3.18 10.41 2.60
CA SER A 42 -2.23 9.29 2.62
C SER A 42 -2.90 7.95 2.28
N TRP A 43 -4.22 7.83 2.51
CA TRP A 43 -4.98 6.61 2.22
C TRP A 43 -5.39 6.58 0.75
N ILE A 44 -5.73 7.75 0.19
CA ILE A 44 -6.02 7.93 -1.25
C ILE A 44 -4.77 7.73 -2.10
N SER A 45 -3.61 8.22 -1.64
CA SER A 45 -2.36 8.11 -2.40
C SER A 45 -1.93 6.65 -2.60
N ARG A 46 -2.24 5.75 -1.64
CA ARG A 46 -1.83 4.34 -1.71
C ARG A 46 -2.39 3.64 -2.97
N PRO A 47 -3.71 3.63 -3.24
CA PRO A 47 -4.23 3.09 -4.50
C PRO A 47 -3.67 3.75 -5.76
N VAL A 48 -3.41 5.06 -5.73
CA VAL A 48 -2.77 5.76 -6.86
C VAL A 48 -1.36 5.24 -7.08
N LEU A 49 -0.57 5.04 -6.02
CA LEU A 49 0.80 4.51 -6.06
C LEU A 49 0.86 3.00 -6.38
N VAL A 50 -0.24 2.27 -6.23
CA VAL A 50 -0.35 0.89 -6.75
C VAL A 50 -0.32 0.88 -8.29
N LEU A 51 -0.78 1.93 -8.98
CA LEU A 51 -0.71 1.99 -10.45
C LEU A 51 0.73 1.95 -11.00
N PRO A 52 1.67 2.83 -10.58
CA PRO A 52 3.06 2.72 -11.02
C PRO A 52 3.70 1.41 -10.55
N TYR A 53 3.34 0.86 -9.38
CA TYR A 53 3.78 -0.47 -8.97
C TYR A 53 3.38 -1.56 -9.99
N CYS A 54 2.10 -1.61 -10.37
CA CYS A 54 1.59 -2.52 -11.40
C CYS A 54 2.27 -2.30 -12.75
N TYR A 55 2.47 -1.03 -13.14
CA TYR A 55 3.15 -0.68 -14.39
C TYR A 55 4.61 -1.15 -14.41
N PHE A 56 5.38 -0.90 -13.35
CA PHE A 56 6.78 -1.33 -13.28
C PHE A 56 6.91 -2.86 -13.23
N ALA A 57 6.00 -3.54 -12.53
CA ALA A 57 5.92 -5.00 -12.57
C ALA A 57 5.61 -5.51 -13.98
N TRP A 58 4.67 -4.88 -14.70
CA TRP A 58 4.37 -5.17 -16.10
C TRP A 58 5.60 -4.98 -17.01
N ARG A 59 6.33 -3.87 -16.82
CA ARG A 59 7.58 -3.59 -17.55
C ARG A 59 8.75 -4.48 -17.13
N ARG A 60 8.58 -5.32 -16.09
CA ARG A 60 9.65 -6.16 -15.50
C ARG A 60 10.85 -5.33 -15.04
N TRP A 61 10.59 -4.13 -14.53
CA TRP A 61 11.62 -3.19 -14.09
C TRP A 61 11.71 -3.18 -12.57
N LEU A 62 12.59 -4.04 -12.05
CA LEU A 62 12.73 -4.29 -10.61
C LEU A 62 13.00 -3.04 -9.75
N PRO A 63 13.91 -2.11 -10.10
CA PRO A 63 14.09 -0.89 -9.29
C PRO A 63 12.84 -0.03 -9.25
N GLY A 64 12.07 0.03 -10.34
CA GLY A 64 10.78 0.72 -10.35
C GLY A 64 9.80 0.07 -9.37
N VAL A 65 9.75 -1.26 -9.32
CA VAL A 65 8.93 -2.00 -8.35
C VAL A 65 9.34 -1.66 -6.91
N ILE A 66 10.65 -1.68 -6.60
CA ILE A 66 11.17 -1.35 -5.27
C ILE A 66 10.87 0.11 -4.90
N LEU A 67 11.08 1.04 -5.84
CA LEU A 67 10.78 2.46 -5.66
C LEU A 67 9.28 2.68 -5.37
N ALA A 68 8.40 1.98 -6.08
CA ALA A 68 6.96 2.08 -5.85
C ALA A 68 6.56 1.50 -4.48
N VAL A 69 7.18 0.40 -4.01
CA VAL A 69 6.98 -0.10 -2.64
C VAL A 69 7.43 0.94 -1.61
N LEU A 70 8.61 1.54 -1.79
CA LEU A 70 9.10 2.61 -0.92
C LEU A 70 8.14 3.80 -0.90
N ALA A 71 7.60 4.20 -2.05
CA ALA A 71 6.62 5.27 -2.14
C ALA A 71 5.32 4.91 -1.40
N ILE A 72 4.79 3.68 -1.58
CA ILE A 72 3.58 3.21 -0.89
C ILE A 72 3.79 3.24 0.64
N VAL A 73 4.91 2.70 1.14
CA VAL A 73 5.20 2.65 2.59
C VAL A 73 5.35 4.06 3.16
N THR A 74 6.15 4.91 2.51
CA THR A 74 6.42 6.27 3.00
C THR A 74 5.22 7.22 2.85
N SER A 75 4.28 6.93 1.94
CA SER A 75 3.08 7.76 1.73
C SER A 75 2.24 7.99 2.97
N MET A 76 2.37 7.11 3.98
CA MET A 76 1.78 7.26 5.31
C MET A 76 2.04 8.63 5.96
N PHE A 77 3.19 9.25 5.68
CA PHE A 77 3.64 10.47 6.34
C PHE A 77 4.03 11.60 5.38
N TRP A 78 3.58 11.56 4.13
CA TRP A 78 3.82 12.63 3.15
C TRP A 78 3.01 13.90 3.42
N PHE A 79 1.85 13.74 4.06
CA PHE A 79 0.90 14.83 4.30
C PHE A 79 1.01 15.35 5.73
N PRO A 80 0.69 16.63 5.99
CA PRO A 80 0.74 17.19 7.33
C PRO A 80 -0.34 16.55 8.23
N VAL A 81 -0.13 16.66 9.55
CA VAL A 81 -1.13 16.32 10.55
C VAL A 81 -2.40 17.12 10.26
N PRO A 82 -3.59 16.48 10.15
CA PRO A 82 -4.81 17.21 9.85
C PRO A 82 -5.21 18.11 11.02
N ALA A 83 -5.68 19.33 10.72
CA ALA A 83 -6.14 20.25 11.76
C ALA A 83 -7.42 19.76 12.46
N ALA A 84 -8.28 19.03 11.73
CA ALA A 84 -9.50 18.42 12.24
C ALA A 84 -9.62 16.99 11.68
N PRO A 85 -9.01 15.98 12.33
CA PRO A 85 -9.16 14.59 11.94
C PRO A 85 -10.60 14.11 12.14
N ARG A 86 -11.05 13.20 11.28
CA ARG A 86 -12.37 12.56 11.43
C ARG A 86 -12.33 11.55 12.57
N GLU A 87 -13.40 11.48 13.36
CA GLU A 87 -13.48 10.61 14.54
C GLU A 87 -13.41 9.11 14.19
N ASP A 88 -14.07 8.70 13.11
CA ASP A 88 -14.02 7.31 12.63
C ASP A 88 -12.61 6.91 12.18
N VAL A 89 -11.88 7.81 11.52
CA VAL A 89 -10.46 7.59 11.17
C VAL A 89 -9.61 7.44 12.42
N LEU A 90 -9.82 8.26 13.45
CA LEU A 90 -9.08 8.16 14.72
C LEU A 90 -9.36 6.83 15.43
N ALA A 91 -10.62 6.43 15.53
CA ALA A 91 -11.02 5.18 16.17
C ALA A 91 -10.43 3.96 15.46
N PHE A 92 -10.45 3.95 14.12
CA PHE A 92 -9.82 2.90 13.33
C PHE A 92 -8.29 2.85 13.54
N LEU A 93 -7.64 4.01 13.51
CA LEU A 93 -6.20 4.13 13.71
C LEU A 93 -5.77 3.79 15.14
N ALA A 94 -6.60 4.00 16.15
CA ALA A 94 -6.32 3.59 17.52
C ALA A 94 -6.18 2.05 17.62
N MET A 95 -7.07 1.31 16.94
CA MET A 95 -6.97 -0.15 16.84
C MET A 95 -5.69 -0.57 16.08
N GLU A 96 -5.43 0.00 14.89
CA GLU A 96 -4.22 -0.34 14.12
C GLU A 96 -2.94 -0.02 14.91
N ARG A 97 -2.93 1.09 15.65
CA ARG A 97 -1.82 1.47 16.52
C ARG A 97 -1.62 0.46 17.64
N ALA A 98 -2.67 0.08 18.36
CA ALA A 98 -2.60 -0.89 19.45
C ALA A 98 -2.06 -2.25 18.95
N LEU A 99 -2.52 -2.69 17.78
CA LEU A 99 -2.03 -3.89 17.13
C LEU A 99 -0.53 -3.79 16.81
N LEU A 100 -0.09 -2.74 16.12
CA LEU A 100 1.31 -2.57 15.70
C LEU A 100 2.26 -2.39 16.90
N GLN A 101 1.81 -1.73 17.96
CA GLN A 101 2.60 -1.52 19.19
C GLN A 101 2.65 -2.75 20.10
N SER A 102 1.89 -3.82 19.82
CA SER A 102 1.97 -5.08 20.57
C SER A 102 3.28 -5.86 20.35
N GLY A 103 4.18 -5.38 19.49
CA GLY A 103 5.48 -6.01 19.20
C GLY A 103 5.39 -7.10 18.13
N TRP A 104 6.37 -8.00 18.08
CA TRP A 104 6.42 -9.09 17.09
C TRP A 104 5.53 -10.27 17.47
N THR A 105 4.23 -10.01 17.61
CA THR A 105 3.20 -11.05 17.87
C THR A 105 2.92 -11.87 16.61
N THR A 106 2.33 -13.04 16.78
CA THR A 106 1.87 -13.88 15.65
C THR A 106 0.92 -13.10 14.72
N ALA A 107 0.05 -12.25 15.26
CA ALA A 107 -0.85 -11.42 14.48
C ALA A 107 -0.08 -10.42 13.59
N ASN A 108 0.91 -9.73 14.13
CA ASN A 108 1.74 -8.80 13.38
C ASN A 108 2.61 -9.49 12.32
N LEU A 109 3.16 -10.67 12.64
CA LEU A 109 3.92 -11.46 11.68
C LEU A 109 3.05 -11.96 10.51
N LEU A 110 1.84 -12.46 10.80
CA LEU A 110 0.88 -12.87 9.78
C LEU A 110 0.40 -11.68 8.95
N GLY A 111 0.17 -10.52 9.57
CA GLY A 111 -0.18 -9.29 8.87
C GLY A 111 0.93 -8.84 7.91
N ALA A 112 2.18 -8.81 8.38
CA ALA A 112 3.33 -8.46 7.55
C ALA A 112 3.51 -9.45 6.38
N LEU A 113 3.37 -10.75 6.64
CA LEU A 113 3.42 -11.79 5.62
C LEU A 113 2.28 -11.63 4.60
N ALA A 114 1.06 -11.35 5.05
CA ALA A 114 -0.10 -11.14 4.18
C ALA A 114 0.12 -9.95 3.23
N VAL A 115 0.68 -8.84 3.73
CA VAL A 115 1.04 -7.68 2.90
C VAL A 115 2.12 -8.05 1.88
N ALA A 116 3.17 -8.76 2.29
CA ALA A 116 4.24 -9.19 1.39
C ALA A 116 3.73 -10.15 0.30
N VAL A 117 2.91 -11.12 0.66
CA VAL A 117 2.26 -12.07 -0.27
C VAL A 117 1.33 -11.32 -1.23
N TYR A 118 0.49 -10.41 -0.73
CA TYR A 118 -0.40 -9.60 -1.56
C TYR A 118 0.37 -8.82 -2.63
N LEU A 119 1.39 -8.05 -2.23
CA LEU A 119 2.23 -7.32 -3.17
C LEU A 119 2.91 -8.28 -4.17
N GLY A 120 3.49 -9.37 -3.68
CA GLY A 120 4.11 -10.40 -4.52
C GLY A 120 3.17 -10.97 -5.58
N LEU A 121 1.91 -11.28 -5.23
CA LEU A 121 0.89 -11.76 -6.15
C LEU A 121 0.49 -10.71 -7.19
N VAL A 122 0.32 -9.44 -6.78
CA VAL A 122 0.06 -8.33 -7.72
C VAL A 122 1.22 -8.19 -8.70
N ALA A 123 2.46 -8.11 -8.21
CA ALA A 123 3.63 -8.03 -9.08
C ALA A 123 3.70 -9.22 -10.03
N LEU A 124 3.53 -10.45 -9.54
CA LEU A 124 3.58 -11.66 -10.37
C LEU A 124 2.51 -11.64 -11.48
N ALA A 125 1.29 -11.23 -11.16
CA ALA A 125 0.20 -11.15 -12.13
C ALA A 125 0.53 -10.18 -13.29
N PHE A 126 1.01 -8.98 -12.97
CA PHE A 126 1.42 -8.00 -13.96
C PHE A 126 2.71 -8.41 -14.69
N TRP A 127 3.65 -9.06 -14.01
CA TRP A 127 4.89 -9.60 -14.61
C TRP A 127 4.62 -10.68 -15.65
N ARG A 128 3.61 -11.52 -15.41
CA ARG A 128 3.06 -12.52 -16.35
C ARG A 128 2.15 -11.92 -17.41
N ARG A 129 2.01 -10.59 -17.44
CA ARG A 129 1.19 -9.85 -18.40
C ARG A 129 -0.30 -10.18 -18.35
N SER A 130 -0.80 -10.63 -17.20
CA SER A 130 -2.22 -10.94 -16.99
C SER A 130 -2.95 -9.78 -16.31
N LEU A 131 -3.61 -8.95 -17.11
CA LEU A 131 -4.41 -7.82 -16.60
C LEU A 131 -5.60 -8.29 -15.76
N TRP A 132 -6.22 -9.41 -16.14
CA TRP A 132 -7.36 -9.98 -15.40
C TRP A 132 -6.94 -10.50 -14.03
N LEU A 133 -5.86 -11.29 -13.97
CA LEU A 133 -5.33 -11.79 -12.71
C LEU A 133 -4.89 -10.63 -11.81
N GLY A 134 -4.23 -9.61 -12.38
CA GLY A 134 -3.81 -8.42 -11.65
C GLY A 134 -5.00 -7.69 -11.02
N PHE A 135 -6.07 -7.48 -11.79
CA PHE A 135 -7.31 -6.89 -11.28
C PHE A 135 -7.95 -7.75 -10.18
N ALA A 136 -8.08 -9.06 -10.41
CA ALA A 136 -8.69 -9.98 -9.45
C ALA A 136 -7.94 -10.02 -8.11
N VAL A 137 -6.60 -10.04 -8.14
CA VAL A 137 -5.78 -10.01 -6.92
C VAL A 137 -5.95 -8.69 -6.17
N VAL A 138 -5.95 -7.55 -6.86
CA VAL A 138 -6.16 -6.23 -6.23
C VAL A 138 -7.56 -6.12 -5.63
N ALA A 139 -8.59 -6.55 -6.36
CA ALA A 139 -9.97 -6.55 -5.88
C ALA A 139 -10.15 -7.46 -4.65
N LEU A 140 -9.55 -8.66 -4.66
CA LEU A 140 -9.56 -9.56 -3.52
C LEU A 140 -8.83 -8.97 -2.31
N GLY A 141 -7.65 -8.38 -2.51
CA GLY A 141 -6.90 -7.74 -1.43
C GLY A 141 -7.65 -6.56 -0.82
N ALA A 142 -8.31 -5.74 -1.64
CA ALA A 142 -9.19 -4.66 -1.17
C ALA A 142 -10.35 -5.22 -0.34
N GLY A 143 -11.04 -6.26 -0.83
CA GLY A 143 -12.12 -6.92 -0.10
C GLY A 143 -11.68 -7.53 1.24
N LEU A 144 -10.54 -8.22 1.26
CA LEU A 144 -9.95 -8.78 2.49
C LEU A 144 -9.56 -7.69 3.48
N LYS A 145 -8.97 -6.58 3.01
CA LYS A 145 -8.63 -5.45 3.88
C LYS A 145 -9.89 -4.81 4.48
N LEU A 146 -10.97 -4.69 3.72
CA LEU A 146 -12.25 -4.19 4.23
C LEU A 146 -12.88 -5.15 5.25
N LEU A 147 -12.94 -6.43 4.93
CA LEU A 147 -13.44 -7.45 5.84
C LEU A 147 -12.66 -7.43 7.16
N TRP A 148 -11.34 -7.43 7.09
CA TRP A 148 -10.49 -7.32 8.27
C TRP A 148 -10.75 -6.03 9.05
N SER A 149 -10.88 -4.89 8.36
CA SER A 149 -11.09 -3.60 9.02
C SER A 149 -12.41 -3.57 9.79
N VAL A 150 -13.48 -4.11 9.22
CA VAL A 150 -14.80 -4.19 9.89
C VAL A 150 -14.82 -5.24 11.01
N LEU A 151 -14.16 -6.40 10.84
CA LEU A 151 -14.12 -7.43 11.88
C LEU A 151 -13.34 -7.00 13.12
N PHE A 152 -12.21 -6.29 12.94
CA PHE A 152 -11.32 -5.89 14.03
C PHE A 152 -11.63 -4.49 14.57
N SER A 153 -12.41 -3.68 13.84
CA SER A 153 -12.92 -2.39 14.29
C SER A 153 -14.37 -2.21 13.81
N PRO A 154 -15.37 -2.84 14.47
CA PRO A 154 -16.75 -2.81 13.99
C PRO A 154 -17.36 -1.42 13.86
N GLU A 155 -16.99 -0.50 14.75
CA GLU A 155 -17.55 0.86 14.79
C GLU A 155 -16.90 1.80 13.76
N ALA A 156 -15.65 1.54 13.35
CA ALA A 156 -14.84 2.49 12.57
C ALA A 156 -14.19 1.89 11.31
N GLY A 157 -14.23 0.57 11.14
CA GLY A 157 -13.60 -0.15 10.04
C GLY A 157 -14.17 0.20 8.67
N SER A 158 -15.41 0.69 8.61
CA SER A 158 -16.02 1.22 7.39
C SER A 158 -15.32 2.46 6.85
N ALA A 159 -14.54 3.17 7.67
CA ALA A 159 -13.75 4.33 7.24
C ALA A 159 -12.78 4.00 6.10
N VAL A 160 -12.33 2.74 5.98
CA VAL A 160 -11.43 2.28 4.92
C VAL A 160 -12.16 2.04 3.58
N ALA A 161 -13.48 1.81 3.60
CA ALA A 161 -14.28 1.42 2.44
C ALA A 161 -14.16 2.35 1.23
N PRO A 162 -14.27 3.69 1.37
CA PRO A 162 -14.18 4.59 0.21
C PRO A 162 -12.84 4.47 -0.51
N PHE A 163 -11.75 4.29 0.23
CA PHE A 163 -10.39 4.24 -0.31
C PHE A 163 -10.11 2.91 -1.02
N ALA A 164 -10.60 1.80 -0.46
CA ALA A 164 -10.48 0.48 -1.08
C ALA A 164 -11.32 0.40 -2.37
N ILE A 165 -12.57 0.88 -2.33
CA ILE A 165 -13.45 0.93 -3.51
C ILE A 165 -12.85 1.83 -4.59
N PHE A 166 -12.40 3.03 -4.21
CA PHE A 166 -11.71 3.95 -5.12
C PHE A 166 -10.52 3.27 -5.82
N GLY A 167 -9.70 2.53 -5.09
CA GLY A 167 -8.55 1.85 -5.66
C GLY A 167 -8.91 0.79 -6.70
N VAL A 168 -9.93 -0.02 -6.42
CA VAL A 168 -10.42 -1.05 -7.36
C VAL A 168 -11.01 -0.40 -8.61
N LEU A 169 -11.85 0.63 -8.45
CA LEU A 169 -12.44 1.36 -9.57
C LEU A 169 -11.37 2.05 -10.42
N LEU A 170 -10.40 2.71 -9.79
CA LEU A 170 -9.29 3.38 -10.45
C LEU A 170 -8.47 2.40 -11.30
N LEU A 171 -8.07 1.26 -10.71
CA LEU A 171 -7.33 0.24 -11.46
C LEU A 171 -8.19 -0.32 -12.60
N GLY A 172 -9.46 -0.63 -12.34
CA GLY A 172 -10.39 -1.12 -13.36
C GLY A 172 -10.49 -0.18 -14.56
N LEU A 173 -10.65 1.12 -14.31
CA LEU A 173 -10.69 2.16 -15.34
C LEU A 173 -9.39 2.19 -16.16
N VAL A 174 -8.23 2.23 -15.50
CA VAL A 174 -6.92 2.23 -16.17
C VAL A 174 -6.74 1.00 -17.07
N LEU A 175 -7.17 -0.17 -16.60
CA LEU A 175 -7.08 -1.42 -17.38
C LEU A 175 -8.02 -1.43 -18.59
N VAL A 176 -9.22 -0.88 -18.46
CA VAL A 176 -10.17 -0.73 -19.59
C VAL A 176 -9.59 0.21 -20.65
N LEU A 177 -9.08 1.37 -20.24
CA LEU A 177 -8.43 2.34 -21.14
C LEU A 177 -7.21 1.71 -21.84
N PHE A 178 -6.35 1.02 -21.09
CA PHE A 178 -5.18 0.34 -21.65
C PHE A 178 -5.55 -0.73 -22.68
N ARG A 179 -6.59 -1.53 -22.42
CA ARG A 179 -7.11 -2.51 -23.40
C ARG A 179 -7.70 -1.83 -24.63
N GLY A 180 -8.41 -0.71 -24.46
CA GLY A 180 -8.99 0.07 -25.56
C GLY A 180 -7.92 0.62 -26.50
N LEU A 181 -6.82 1.15 -25.96
CA LEU A 181 -5.68 1.64 -26.75
C LEU A 181 -5.02 0.51 -27.55
N LYS A 182 -4.82 -0.68 -26.95
CA LYS A 182 -4.22 -1.82 -27.63
C LYS A 182 -5.08 -2.38 -28.77
N LYS A 183 -6.41 -2.25 -28.71
CA LYS A 183 -7.29 -2.67 -29.81
C LYS A 183 -7.24 -1.73 -31.03
N ARG A 184 -6.75 -0.50 -30.85
CA ARG A 184 -6.68 0.53 -31.91
C ARG A 184 -5.32 0.59 -32.62
N SER A 185 -4.30 -0.08 -32.09
CA SER A 185 -2.96 -0.22 -32.67
C SER A 185 -2.82 -1.53 -33.42
#